data_AF-A0A3R7TSN8-F1
#
_entry.id   AF-A0A3R7TSN8-F1
#
_cell.length_a   1.000
_cell.length_b   1.000
_cell.length_c   1.000
_cell.angle_alpha   90.00
_cell.angle_beta   90.00
_cell.angle_gamma   90.00
#
_symmetry.space_group_name_H-M   'P 1'
#
loop_
_entity.id
_entity.type
_entity.pdbx_description
1 polymer ?
#
loop_
_entity_poly.entity_id
_entity_poly.type
_entity_poly.pdbx_seq_one_letter_code
_entity_poly.pdbx_strand_id
1 'polypeptide(L)'
;MSLQVSNSNPDEFKLKQEPKGPTKDGTYKESFGGTELMNKALHERVDKDLLEQFNIIKSRVREVSDDKPNILWLHDLWNDPENQHLADVEKRKRFDRLVFVSNYQMNTYQMAYNIAFNETFVLKNAIEPIIIPEKAKDGEQIRIIYHTTPHRGLNIAVAGVAKLAETLKDKIHFDVYSSFNAYGWPHRDEPYKEIFKQVEEHPNMTYHGFQPNDVVRKALESAHIFAYPSIWTETSCIAAIEAMSAGCQIVCPNLGALPETTGGFATMYHYHEDIQTHANIFVNFLQSAINNHRSEDIGRKLLFQKNWVDNFYNWDLRANEWTGMLQGVQNLRKQKEDVAERE
;
A
#
# COMPACT_ATOMS: atom_id res chain seq x y z
N MET A 1 -2.77 18.76 -28.41
CA MET A 1 -3.00 17.31 -28.65
C MET A 1 -3.44 16.70 -27.33
N SER A 2 -4.62 16.07 -27.31
CA SER A 2 -5.18 15.42 -26.13
C SER A 2 -4.29 14.25 -25.69
N LEU A 3 -4.13 14.10 -24.38
CA LEU A 3 -3.57 12.89 -23.77
C LEU A 3 -4.48 11.71 -24.18
N GLN A 4 -3.90 10.60 -24.61
CA GLN A 4 -4.65 9.37 -24.93
C GLN A 4 -4.16 8.25 -24.02
N VAL A 5 -5.08 7.58 -23.34
CA VAL A 5 -4.77 6.43 -22.45
C VAL A 5 -5.60 5.23 -22.87
N SER A 6 -4.95 4.10 -23.13
CA SER A 6 -5.65 2.84 -23.40
C SER A 6 -6.22 2.23 -22.12
N ASN A 7 -7.47 1.78 -22.17
CA ASN A 7 -8.08 0.99 -21.11
C ASN A 7 -7.79 -0.51 -21.35
N SER A 8 -6.57 -0.93 -21.06
CA SER A 8 -6.13 -2.33 -21.22
C SER A 8 -5.87 -3.02 -19.88
N ASN A 9 -6.35 -2.47 -18.76
CA ASN A 9 -6.17 -3.11 -17.47
C ASN A 9 -7.02 -4.38 -17.37
N PRO A 10 -6.41 -5.55 -17.15
CA PRO A 10 -7.12 -6.80 -16.95
C PRO A 10 -7.91 -6.78 -15.63
N ASP A 11 -9.02 -7.51 -15.62
CA ASP A 11 -9.88 -7.67 -14.44
C ASP A 11 -9.10 -8.26 -13.26
N GLU A 12 -9.19 -7.57 -12.11
CA GLU A 12 -8.57 -7.91 -10.83
C GLU A 12 -8.78 -9.38 -10.43
N PHE A 13 -10.00 -9.89 -10.56
CA PHE A 13 -10.34 -11.24 -10.09
C PHE A 13 -9.97 -12.33 -11.10
N LYS A 14 -9.88 -11.97 -12.39
CA LYS A 14 -9.30 -12.85 -13.43
C LYS A 14 -7.78 -12.99 -13.28
N LEU A 15 -7.16 -12.01 -12.61
CA LEU A 15 -5.82 -12.04 -12.05
C LEU A 15 -5.50 -13.37 -11.33
N LYS A 16 -6.35 -13.74 -10.38
CA LYS A 16 -6.03 -14.57 -9.20
C LYS A 16 -5.84 -16.08 -9.40
N GLN A 17 -5.75 -16.59 -10.64
CA GLN A 17 -5.52 -18.03 -10.86
C GLN A 17 -4.04 -18.38 -10.73
N GLU A 18 -3.61 -18.72 -9.52
CA GLU A 18 -2.20 -18.98 -9.21
C GLU A 18 -1.84 -20.47 -9.10
N PRO A 19 -0.66 -20.89 -9.59
CA PRO A 19 -0.28 -22.29 -9.63
C PRO A 19 0.05 -22.89 -8.25
N LYS A 20 0.35 -22.06 -7.24
CA LYS A 20 0.59 -22.47 -5.85
C LYS A 20 -0.30 -21.67 -4.92
N GLY A 21 -1.09 -22.35 -4.08
CA GLY A 21 -1.97 -21.71 -3.09
C GLY A 21 -1.21 -21.07 -1.92
N PRO A 22 -1.91 -20.30 -1.06
CA PRO A 22 -1.32 -19.66 0.10
C PRO A 22 -0.85 -20.67 1.15
N THR A 23 0.08 -20.26 2.01
CA THR A 23 0.52 -20.99 3.20
C THR A 23 -0.58 -21.06 4.27
N LYS A 24 -0.32 -21.83 5.34
CA LYS A 24 -1.24 -22.00 6.48
C LYS A 24 -1.68 -20.67 7.10
N ASP A 25 -0.76 -19.72 7.17
CA ASP A 25 -0.99 -18.39 7.74
C ASP A 25 -1.53 -17.36 6.71
N GLY A 26 -1.84 -17.78 5.49
CA GLY A 26 -2.47 -16.94 4.45
C GLY A 26 -1.50 -16.14 3.57
N THR A 27 -0.18 -16.29 3.74
CA THR A 27 0.85 -15.63 2.91
C THR A 27 1.24 -16.46 1.68
N TYR A 28 2.04 -15.90 0.76
CA TYR A 28 2.64 -16.63 -0.35
C TYR A 28 4.16 -16.68 -0.22
N LYS A 29 4.76 -17.89 -0.29
CA LYS A 29 6.20 -18.10 -0.07
C LYS A 29 7.13 -17.32 -1.01
N GLU A 30 6.69 -17.09 -2.24
CA GLU A 30 7.46 -16.42 -3.30
C GLU A 30 6.99 -14.97 -3.52
N SER A 31 6.12 -14.44 -2.63
CA SER A 31 5.65 -13.05 -2.65
C SER A 31 6.49 -12.18 -1.73
N PHE A 32 6.80 -10.98 -2.20
CA PHE A 32 7.40 -9.88 -1.44
C PHE A 32 6.44 -8.69 -1.38
N GLY A 33 5.14 -8.96 -1.47
CA GLY A 33 4.08 -7.98 -1.37
C GLY A 33 3.97 -7.35 0.01
N GLY A 34 3.08 -6.35 0.13
CA GLY A 34 2.86 -5.63 1.38
C GLY A 34 2.52 -6.55 2.55
N THR A 35 1.66 -7.56 2.33
CA THR A 35 1.31 -8.55 3.37
C THR A 35 2.52 -9.31 3.88
N GLU A 36 3.37 -9.83 3.00
CA GLU A 36 4.58 -10.56 3.39
C GLU A 36 5.61 -9.67 4.09
N LEU A 37 5.79 -8.43 3.62
CA LEU A 37 6.67 -7.45 4.27
C LEU A 37 6.20 -7.12 5.69
N MET A 38 4.90 -6.89 5.88
CA MET A 38 4.35 -6.61 7.21
C MET A 38 4.43 -7.83 8.14
N ASN A 39 4.17 -9.03 7.62
CA ASN A 39 4.29 -10.27 8.38
C ASN A 39 5.74 -10.52 8.83
N LYS A 40 6.72 -10.33 7.94
CA LYS A 40 8.14 -10.45 8.26
C LYS A 40 8.53 -9.47 9.37
N ALA A 41 8.20 -8.20 9.20
CA ALA A 41 8.58 -7.16 10.15
C ALA A 41 7.90 -7.31 11.52
N LEU A 42 6.68 -7.84 11.58
CA LEU A 42 6.01 -8.22 12.83
C LEU A 42 6.85 -9.22 13.63
N HIS A 43 7.28 -10.33 12.99
CA HIS A 43 8.06 -11.39 13.65
C HIS A 43 9.50 -10.97 13.99
N GLU A 44 10.01 -9.93 13.34
CA GLU A 44 11.33 -9.35 13.67
C GLU A 44 11.28 -8.43 14.90
N ARG A 45 10.12 -7.87 15.24
CA ARG A 45 10.03 -6.72 16.16
C ARG A 45 9.11 -6.91 17.36
N VAL A 46 8.14 -7.81 17.26
CA VAL A 46 7.30 -8.19 18.40
C VAL A 46 7.89 -9.42 19.07
N ASP A 47 7.76 -9.47 20.40
CA ASP A 47 8.24 -10.58 21.22
C ASP A 47 7.77 -11.94 20.69
N LYS A 48 8.72 -12.86 20.49
CA LYS A 48 8.45 -14.16 19.86
C LYS A 48 7.59 -15.04 20.74
N ASP A 49 7.85 -15.06 22.05
CA ASP A 49 7.09 -15.86 23.00
C ASP A 49 5.63 -15.40 23.06
N LEU A 50 5.39 -14.09 22.92
CA LEU A 50 4.04 -13.54 22.78
C LEU A 50 3.40 -13.99 21.45
N LEU A 51 4.07 -13.82 20.31
CA LEU A 51 3.53 -14.20 19.01
C LEU A 51 3.18 -15.69 18.92
N GLU A 52 4.03 -16.56 19.50
CA GLU A 52 3.82 -18.01 19.51
C GLU A 52 2.54 -18.43 20.25
N GLN A 53 1.97 -17.57 21.10
CA GLN A 53 0.70 -17.84 21.79
C GLN A 53 -0.53 -17.61 20.90
N PHE A 54 -0.39 -17.08 19.69
CA PHE A 54 -1.49 -16.76 18.78
C PHE A 54 -1.40 -17.49 17.44
N ASN A 55 -2.54 -17.63 16.77
CA ASN A 55 -2.61 -17.95 15.36
C ASN A 55 -2.99 -16.69 14.57
N ILE A 56 -2.01 -16.05 13.92
CA ILE A 56 -2.19 -14.80 13.17
C ILE A 56 -2.29 -15.11 11.66
N ILE A 57 -3.50 -14.99 11.12
CA ILE A 57 -3.87 -15.32 9.75
C ILE A 57 -3.92 -14.05 8.91
N LYS A 58 -3.30 -14.03 7.72
CA LYS A 58 -3.27 -12.89 6.81
C LYS A 58 -4.29 -13.07 5.69
N SER A 59 -5.46 -12.45 5.83
CA SER A 59 -6.64 -12.49 4.93
C SER A 59 -7.18 -13.87 4.55
N ARG A 60 -6.37 -14.75 3.96
CA ARG A 60 -6.77 -16.06 3.44
C ARG A 60 -6.79 -17.08 4.55
N VAL A 61 -7.99 -17.41 5.01
CA VAL A 61 -8.20 -18.41 6.06
C VAL A 61 -7.98 -19.80 5.50
N ARG A 62 -6.93 -20.48 5.96
CA ARG A 62 -6.62 -21.88 5.60
C ARG A 62 -6.54 -22.77 6.83
N GLU A 63 -5.99 -22.27 7.92
CA GLU A 63 -5.88 -22.96 9.20
C GLU A 63 -6.36 -22.05 10.34
N VAL A 64 -7.27 -22.58 11.15
CA VAL A 64 -7.78 -21.96 12.38
C VAL A 64 -7.34 -22.87 13.52
N SER A 65 -6.82 -22.29 14.59
CA SER A 65 -6.36 -23.04 15.75
C SER A 65 -7.50 -23.24 16.74
N ASP A 66 -7.60 -24.44 17.29
CA ASP A 66 -8.49 -24.71 18.44
C ASP A 66 -7.79 -24.35 19.77
N ASP A 67 -6.46 -24.47 19.83
CA ASP A 67 -5.67 -24.24 21.05
C ASP A 67 -5.26 -22.78 21.30
N LYS A 68 -5.13 -21.97 20.25
CA LYS A 68 -4.61 -20.60 20.31
C LYS A 68 -5.68 -19.57 19.92
N PRO A 69 -5.62 -18.33 20.45
CA PRO A 69 -6.46 -17.26 19.95
C PRO A 69 -6.15 -16.96 18.49
N ASN A 70 -7.20 -16.83 17.69
CA ASN A 70 -7.09 -16.57 16.26
C ASN A 70 -7.26 -15.09 15.98
N ILE A 71 -6.27 -14.49 15.32
CA ILE A 71 -6.30 -13.10 14.87
C ILE A 71 -6.36 -13.12 13.35
N LEU A 72 -7.42 -12.56 12.78
CA LEU A 72 -7.50 -12.38 11.32
C LEU A 72 -7.04 -10.99 10.95
N TRP A 73 -5.84 -10.89 10.39
CA TRP A 73 -5.25 -9.65 9.90
C TRP A 73 -5.58 -9.47 8.41
N LEU A 74 -6.47 -8.52 8.14
CA LEU A 74 -7.05 -8.27 6.83
C LEU A 74 -6.22 -7.25 6.06
N HIS A 75 -5.73 -7.66 4.88
CA HIS A 75 -4.98 -6.79 3.97
C HIS A 75 -5.77 -6.44 2.69
N ASP A 76 -6.75 -7.26 2.34
CA ASP A 76 -7.53 -7.14 1.11
C ASP A 76 -8.83 -6.34 1.34
N LEU A 77 -9.52 -6.01 0.25
CA LEU A 77 -10.79 -5.32 0.29
C LEU A 77 -11.92 -6.23 0.80
N TRP A 78 -12.98 -5.62 1.33
CA TRP A 78 -14.14 -6.34 1.85
C TRP A 78 -14.80 -7.22 0.78
N ASN A 79 -14.78 -6.81 -0.48
CA ASN A 79 -15.39 -7.52 -1.60
C ASN A 79 -14.47 -8.59 -2.22
N ASP A 80 -13.29 -8.84 -1.65
CA ASP A 80 -12.48 -9.98 -2.04
C ASP A 80 -13.23 -11.30 -1.72
N PRO A 81 -13.34 -12.25 -2.67
CA PRO A 81 -13.97 -13.55 -2.43
C PRO A 81 -13.48 -14.28 -1.18
N GLU A 82 -12.22 -14.12 -0.80
CA GLU A 82 -11.65 -14.72 0.42
C GLU A 82 -12.34 -14.24 1.70
N ASN A 83 -12.96 -13.05 1.68
CA ASN A 83 -13.56 -12.42 2.86
C ASN A 83 -15.07 -12.64 2.99
N GLN A 84 -15.73 -13.23 2.00
CA GLN A 84 -17.19 -13.43 1.99
C GLN A 84 -17.71 -14.22 3.19
N HIS A 85 -16.89 -15.10 3.75
CA HIS A 85 -17.25 -15.87 4.94
C HIS A 85 -17.51 -14.98 6.17
N LEU A 86 -17.02 -13.73 6.19
CA LEU A 86 -17.20 -12.80 7.30
C LEU A 86 -18.62 -12.24 7.38
N ALA A 87 -19.44 -12.39 6.33
CA ALA A 87 -20.86 -12.07 6.38
C ALA A 87 -21.64 -12.95 7.39
N ASP A 88 -21.12 -14.14 7.69
CA ASP A 88 -21.71 -15.08 8.63
C ASP A 88 -21.15 -14.87 10.04
N VAL A 89 -22.03 -14.45 10.97
CA VAL A 89 -21.69 -14.16 12.37
C VAL A 89 -21.08 -15.38 13.07
N GLU A 90 -21.57 -16.59 12.78
CA GLU A 90 -21.04 -17.81 13.40
C GLU A 90 -19.62 -18.10 12.93
N LYS A 91 -19.33 -17.86 11.65
CA LYS A 91 -17.97 -17.98 11.11
C LYS A 91 -17.02 -16.93 11.66
N ARG A 92 -17.50 -15.78 12.14
CA ARG A 92 -16.65 -14.77 12.78
C ARG A 92 -16.23 -15.15 14.19
N LYS A 93 -17.05 -15.90 14.93
CA LYS A 93 -16.76 -16.31 16.33
C LYS A 93 -15.46 -17.09 16.49
N ARG A 94 -14.93 -17.68 15.41
CA ARG A 94 -13.63 -18.37 15.42
C ARG A 94 -12.44 -17.43 15.53
N PHE A 95 -12.63 -16.11 15.40
CA PHE A 95 -11.60 -15.10 15.53
C PHE A 95 -11.81 -14.30 16.81
N ASP A 96 -10.75 -14.15 17.60
CA ASP A 96 -10.75 -13.29 18.77
C ASP A 96 -10.73 -11.81 18.37
N ARG A 97 -10.04 -11.47 17.27
CA ARG A 97 -10.02 -10.12 16.68
C ARG A 97 -9.88 -10.15 15.17
N LEU A 98 -10.54 -9.17 14.53
CA LEU A 98 -10.33 -8.79 13.14
C LEU A 98 -9.46 -7.52 13.11
N VAL A 99 -8.24 -7.64 12.57
CA VAL A 99 -7.27 -6.55 12.51
C VAL A 99 -7.28 -5.94 11.10
N PHE A 100 -7.47 -4.63 11.01
CA PHE A 100 -7.50 -3.88 9.75
C PHE A 100 -6.31 -2.93 9.64
N VAL A 101 -5.84 -2.66 8.41
CA VAL A 101 -4.69 -1.79 8.14
C VAL A 101 -5.04 -0.31 7.92
N SER A 102 -6.33 0.04 8.02
CA SER A 102 -6.82 1.42 8.04
C SER A 102 -8.25 1.48 8.59
N ASN A 103 -8.68 2.67 8.99
CA ASN A 103 -10.08 2.92 9.36
C ASN A 103 -10.98 2.84 8.13
N TYR A 104 -10.51 3.30 6.96
CA TYR A 104 -11.23 3.10 5.69
C TYR A 104 -11.58 1.62 5.48
N GLN A 105 -10.58 0.73 5.58
CA GLN A 105 -10.79 -0.69 5.39
C GLN A 105 -11.78 -1.24 6.44
N MET A 106 -11.55 -0.99 7.73
CA MET A 106 -12.47 -1.43 8.79
C MET A 106 -13.92 -1.00 8.52
N ASN A 107 -14.14 0.29 8.22
CA ASN A 107 -15.48 0.83 8.00
C ASN A 107 -16.18 0.16 6.81
N THR A 108 -15.46 -0.11 5.72
CA THR A 108 -16.06 -0.82 4.57
C THR A 108 -16.47 -2.25 4.90
N TYR A 109 -15.69 -2.97 5.71
CA TYR A 109 -16.06 -4.31 6.19
C TYR A 109 -17.23 -4.27 7.17
N GLN A 110 -17.29 -3.28 8.07
CA GLN A 110 -18.43 -3.10 8.96
C GLN A 110 -19.71 -2.82 8.18
N MET A 111 -19.66 -1.95 7.16
CA MET A 111 -20.80 -1.67 6.30
C MET A 111 -21.24 -2.90 5.49
N ALA A 112 -20.29 -3.68 4.97
CA ALA A 112 -20.60 -4.83 4.13
C ALA A 112 -21.12 -6.05 4.92
N TYR A 113 -20.57 -6.30 6.11
CA TYR A 113 -20.76 -7.55 6.86
C TYR A 113 -21.35 -7.37 8.26
N ASN A 114 -21.72 -6.14 8.62
CA ASN A 114 -22.27 -5.78 9.92
C ASN A 114 -21.41 -6.30 11.08
N ILE A 115 -20.09 -6.08 10.96
CA ILE A 115 -19.09 -6.43 11.97
C ILE A 115 -19.16 -5.39 13.08
N ALA A 116 -19.21 -5.82 14.33
CA ALA A 116 -19.28 -4.92 15.48
C ALA A 116 -17.89 -4.34 15.83
N PHE A 117 -17.85 -3.11 16.32
CA PHE A 117 -16.59 -2.44 16.72
C PHE A 117 -15.77 -3.20 17.76
N ASN A 118 -16.40 -3.98 18.63
CA ASN A 118 -15.70 -4.78 19.63
C ASN A 118 -15.02 -6.03 19.04
N GLU A 119 -15.37 -6.43 17.82
CA GLU A 119 -14.70 -7.49 17.05
C GLU A 119 -13.46 -6.96 16.31
N THR A 120 -13.34 -5.64 16.14
CA THR A 120 -12.33 -5.01 15.28
C THR A 120 -11.19 -4.37 16.05
N PHE A 121 -10.05 -4.24 15.39
CA PHE A 121 -8.95 -3.39 15.81
C PHE A 121 -8.24 -2.83 14.58
N VAL A 122 -7.82 -1.56 14.59
CA VAL A 122 -7.06 -0.98 13.48
C VAL A 122 -5.58 -0.95 13.84
N LEU A 123 -4.77 -1.74 13.13
CA LEU A 123 -3.32 -1.67 13.15
C LEU A 123 -2.82 -1.31 11.75
N LYS A 124 -2.48 -0.03 11.53
CA LYS A 124 -1.98 0.47 10.25
C LYS A 124 -0.71 -0.26 9.81
N ASN A 125 -0.42 -0.23 8.52
CA ASN A 125 0.91 -0.66 8.06
C ASN A 125 2.00 0.25 8.62
N ALA A 126 3.23 -0.23 8.62
CA ALA A 126 4.39 0.51 9.12
C ALA A 126 5.61 0.31 8.24
N ILE A 127 6.53 1.25 8.30
CA ILE A 127 7.80 1.26 7.59
C ILE A 127 8.94 1.51 8.58
N GLU A 128 10.16 1.23 8.15
CA GLU A 128 11.33 1.86 8.75
C GLU A 128 11.43 3.28 8.16
N PRO A 129 11.51 4.35 8.97
CA PRO A 129 11.72 5.70 8.46
C PRO A 129 12.91 5.80 7.51
N ILE A 130 12.74 6.49 6.39
CA ILE A 130 13.79 6.68 5.39
C ILE A 130 14.65 7.88 5.78
N ILE A 131 15.95 7.66 5.98
CA ILE A 131 16.91 8.75 6.18
C ILE A 131 17.24 9.33 4.81
N ILE A 132 17.03 10.63 4.65
CA ILE A 132 17.35 11.34 3.41
C ILE A 132 18.74 11.96 3.56
N PRO A 133 19.74 11.53 2.76
CA PRO A 133 21.06 12.15 2.80
C PRO A 133 20.99 13.64 2.43
N GLU A 134 21.92 14.44 2.97
CA GLU A 134 22.07 15.83 2.55
C GLU A 134 22.29 15.87 1.03
N LYS A 135 21.66 16.83 0.35
CA LYS A 135 21.78 17.03 -1.11
C LYS A 135 21.23 15.89 -1.98
N ALA A 136 20.56 14.89 -1.41
CA ALA A 136 20.01 13.77 -2.18
C ALA A 136 19.00 14.19 -3.28
N LYS A 137 18.40 15.37 -3.12
CA LYS A 137 17.42 15.97 -4.04
C LYS A 137 17.89 17.32 -4.62
N ASP A 138 19.21 17.55 -4.65
CA ASP A 138 19.81 18.71 -5.31
C ASP A 138 19.77 18.58 -6.83
N GLY A 139 19.94 19.71 -7.53
CA GLY A 139 19.92 19.80 -8.98
C GLY A 139 18.58 20.30 -9.53
N GLU A 140 18.57 20.66 -10.81
CA GLU A 140 17.39 21.29 -11.42
C GLU A 140 16.32 20.29 -11.89
N GLN A 141 16.73 19.04 -12.17
CA GLN A 141 15.83 18.01 -12.70
C GLN A 141 14.89 17.47 -11.61
N ILE A 142 13.59 17.50 -11.88
CA ILE A 142 12.57 16.88 -11.02
C ILE A 142 12.48 15.38 -11.35
N ARG A 143 12.91 14.55 -10.40
CA ARG A 143 12.81 13.08 -10.48
C ARG A 143 11.45 12.61 -10.02
N ILE A 144 10.70 11.99 -10.91
CA ILE A 144 9.38 11.42 -10.67
C ILE A 144 9.57 9.92 -10.53
N ILE A 145 8.86 9.28 -9.60
CA ILE A 145 8.91 7.83 -9.41
C ILE A 145 7.51 7.22 -9.47
N TYR A 146 7.41 6.01 -10.00
CA TYR A 146 6.29 5.09 -9.84
C TYR A 146 6.85 3.75 -9.39
N HIS A 147 6.44 3.24 -8.22
CA HIS A 147 7.05 2.06 -7.62
C HIS A 147 6.04 1.03 -7.08
N THR A 148 4.96 0.82 -7.83
CA THR A 148 3.92 -0.17 -7.53
C THR A 148 3.70 -1.11 -8.72
N THR A 149 2.88 -2.14 -8.55
CA THR A 149 2.48 -3.02 -9.66
C THR A 149 1.67 -2.29 -10.73
N PRO A 150 1.78 -2.70 -12.01
CA PRO A 150 1.38 -1.86 -13.14
C PRO A 150 -0.14 -1.63 -13.25
N HIS A 151 -0.96 -2.57 -12.77
CA HIS A 151 -2.42 -2.47 -12.75
C HIS A 151 -2.97 -1.32 -11.91
N ARG A 152 -2.14 -0.69 -11.08
CA ARG A 152 -2.51 0.45 -10.23
C ARG A 152 -2.33 1.78 -10.98
N GLY A 153 -2.62 1.80 -12.28
CA GLY A 153 -2.60 3.02 -13.10
C GLY A 153 -1.25 3.38 -13.73
N LEU A 154 -0.32 2.45 -13.93
CA LEU A 154 0.95 2.74 -14.61
C LEU A 154 0.75 3.33 -16.01
N ASN A 155 -0.25 2.85 -16.75
CA ASN A 155 -0.63 3.39 -18.06
C ASN A 155 -0.95 4.90 -18.01
N ILE A 156 -1.65 5.35 -16.96
CA ILE A 156 -1.97 6.77 -16.75
C ILE A 156 -0.70 7.57 -16.42
N ALA A 157 0.15 7.02 -15.54
CA ALA A 157 1.39 7.66 -15.13
C ALA A 157 2.34 7.87 -16.33
N VAL A 158 2.56 6.82 -17.13
CA VAL A 158 3.43 6.86 -18.32
C VAL A 158 2.90 7.85 -19.34
N ALA A 159 1.61 7.78 -19.69
CA ALA A 159 1.01 8.71 -20.64
C ALA A 159 1.14 10.17 -20.15
N GLY A 160 0.89 10.40 -18.86
CA GLY A 160 0.93 11.73 -18.29
C GLY A 160 2.34 12.34 -18.24
N VAL A 161 3.33 11.56 -17.83
CA VAL A 161 4.73 12.00 -17.83
C VAL A 161 5.23 12.21 -19.26
N ALA A 162 4.92 11.31 -20.19
CA ALA A 162 5.29 11.45 -21.60
C ALA A 162 4.76 12.78 -22.17
N LYS A 163 3.50 13.11 -21.84
CA LYS A 163 2.88 14.36 -22.26
C LYS A 163 3.60 15.60 -21.72
N LEU A 164 4.00 15.56 -20.44
CA LEU A 164 4.72 16.67 -19.82
C LEU A 164 6.16 16.80 -20.36
N ALA A 165 6.81 15.67 -20.67
CA ALA A 165 8.16 15.64 -21.24
C ALA A 165 8.25 16.33 -22.61
N GLU A 166 7.18 16.39 -23.40
CA GLU A 166 7.13 17.17 -24.65
C GLU A 166 7.52 18.66 -24.44
N THR A 167 7.22 19.20 -23.26
CA THR A 167 7.47 20.60 -22.91
C THR A 167 8.62 20.78 -21.93
N LEU A 168 8.72 19.90 -20.92
CA LEU A 168 9.71 19.98 -19.86
C LEU A 168 11.04 19.33 -20.23
N LYS A 169 11.04 18.37 -21.17
CA LYS A 169 12.23 17.67 -21.67
C LYS A 169 13.09 17.13 -20.52
N ASP A 170 14.39 17.43 -20.53
CA ASP A 170 15.40 17.03 -19.55
C ASP A 170 15.21 17.64 -18.15
N LYS A 171 14.26 18.58 -17.96
CA LYS A 171 13.90 19.09 -16.63
C LYS A 171 13.17 18.07 -15.77
N ILE A 172 12.69 16.97 -16.34
CA ILE A 172 12.10 15.86 -15.60
C ILE A 172 12.76 14.54 -15.98
N HIS A 173 12.75 13.58 -15.05
CA HIS A 173 13.07 12.19 -15.32
C HIS A 173 12.10 11.28 -14.57
N PHE A 174 11.66 10.19 -15.17
CA PHE A 174 10.68 9.28 -14.57
C PHE A 174 11.20 7.86 -14.43
N ASP A 175 11.36 7.44 -13.17
CA ASP A 175 11.80 6.10 -12.81
C ASP A 175 10.62 5.19 -12.51
N VAL A 176 10.54 4.05 -13.22
CA VAL A 176 9.45 3.07 -13.11
C VAL A 176 9.97 1.76 -12.53
N TYR A 177 9.61 1.49 -11.28
CA TYR A 177 9.84 0.23 -10.56
C TYR A 177 8.53 -0.54 -10.50
N SER A 178 8.19 -1.27 -11.57
CA SER A 178 6.85 -1.87 -11.70
C SER A 178 6.90 -3.24 -12.35
N SER A 179 6.39 -4.25 -11.65
CA SER A 179 6.25 -5.62 -12.16
C SER A 179 5.44 -6.47 -11.16
N PHE A 180 4.70 -7.46 -11.66
CA PHE A 180 4.04 -8.50 -10.86
C PHE A 180 5.01 -9.55 -10.30
N ASN A 181 6.28 -9.51 -10.69
CA ASN A 181 7.32 -10.36 -10.10
C ASN A 181 7.50 -10.09 -8.59
N ALA A 182 7.05 -8.93 -8.09
CA ALA A 182 6.94 -8.64 -6.66
C ALA A 182 6.05 -9.64 -5.90
N TYR A 183 5.09 -10.27 -6.57
CA TYR A 183 4.21 -11.30 -6.02
C TYR A 183 4.60 -12.72 -6.49
N GLY A 184 5.71 -12.86 -7.23
CA GLY A 184 6.11 -14.12 -7.86
C GLY A 184 5.30 -14.47 -9.12
N TRP A 185 4.62 -13.49 -9.74
CA TRP A 185 3.71 -13.72 -10.87
C TRP A 185 4.13 -13.01 -12.16
N PRO A 186 5.33 -13.28 -12.71
CA PRO A 186 5.86 -12.54 -13.85
C PRO A 186 5.01 -12.66 -15.11
N HIS A 187 4.23 -13.74 -15.27
CA HIS A 187 3.33 -13.90 -16.42
C HIS A 187 2.22 -12.83 -16.48
N ARG A 188 1.87 -12.20 -15.34
CA ARG A 188 0.88 -11.11 -15.28
C ARG A 188 1.42 -9.77 -15.80
N ASP A 189 2.71 -9.68 -16.09
CA ASP A 189 3.31 -8.52 -16.76
C ASP A 189 3.02 -8.50 -18.28
N GLU A 190 2.58 -9.62 -18.88
CA GLU A 190 2.29 -9.75 -20.31
C GLU A 190 1.39 -8.62 -20.87
N PRO A 191 0.27 -8.24 -20.23
CA PRO A 191 -0.60 -7.17 -20.72
C PRO A 191 0.03 -5.77 -20.70
N TYR A 192 1.17 -5.61 -20.03
CA TYR A 192 1.86 -4.34 -19.80
C TYR A 192 3.14 -4.18 -20.61
N LYS A 193 3.54 -5.17 -21.41
CA LYS A 193 4.77 -5.14 -22.22
C LYS A 193 4.92 -3.89 -23.08
N GLU A 194 3.84 -3.47 -23.75
CA GLU A 194 3.88 -2.25 -24.57
C GLU A 194 4.08 -0.98 -23.73
N ILE A 195 3.56 -0.96 -22.49
CA ILE A 195 3.78 0.15 -21.57
C ILE A 195 5.24 0.15 -21.08
N PHE A 196 5.81 -1.01 -20.75
CA PHE A 196 7.22 -1.09 -20.37
C PHE A 196 8.14 -0.66 -21.50
N LYS A 197 7.86 -1.12 -22.73
CA LYS A 197 8.59 -0.71 -23.94
C LYS A 197 8.54 0.80 -24.16
N GLN A 198 7.37 1.43 -23.98
CA GLN A 198 7.25 2.90 -24.05
C GLN A 198 8.17 3.61 -23.05
N VAL A 199 8.33 3.07 -21.83
CA VAL A 199 9.23 3.62 -20.81
C VAL A 199 10.69 3.42 -21.22
N GLU A 200 11.05 2.24 -21.72
CA GLU A 200 12.41 1.91 -22.17
C GLU A 200 12.87 2.76 -23.36
N GLU A 201 11.95 3.08 -24.29
CA GLU A 201 12.24 3.87 -25.49
C GLU A 201 12.22 5.39 -25.25
N HIS A 202 11.71 5.86 -24.11
CA HIS A 202 11.55 7.28 -23.84
C HIS A 202 12.82 7.90 -23.21
N PRO A 203 13.39 8.99 -23.77
CA PRO A 203 14.69 9.53 -23.32
C PRO A 203 14.70 10.12 -21.91
N ASN A 204 13.53 10.46 -21.37
CA ASN A 204 13.35 10.98 -20.00
C ASN A 204 12.72 9.97 -19.03
N MET A 205 12.76 8.67 -19.33
CA MET A 205 12.25 7.64 -18.44
C MET A 205 13.27 6.50 -18.28
N THR A 206 13.09 5.69 -17.24
CA THR A 206 13.88 4.46 -17.04
C THR A 206 13.00 3.38 -16.43
N TYR A 207 12.94 2.23 -17.08
CA TYR A 207 12.27 1.05 -16.56
C TYR A 207 13.25 0.20 -15.76
N HIS A 208 12.94 -0.01 -14.48
CA HIS A 208 13.77 -0.78 -13.54
C HIS A 208 13.20 -2.18 -13.27
N GLY A 209 12.02 -2.49 -13.81
CA GLY A 209 11.34 -3.77 -13.55
C GLY A 209 10.97 -3.98 -12.08
N PHE A 210 10.93 -5.23 -11.66
CA PHE A 210 10.91 -5.58 -10.24
C PHE A 210 12.28 -5.32 -9.61
N GLN A 211 12.29 -4.62 -8.48
CA GLN A 211 13.47 -4.47 -7.63
C GLN A 211 13.13 -4.83 -6.19
N PRO A 212 14.08 -5.38 -5.44
CA PRO A 212 13.98 -5.51 -3.98
C PRO A 212 13.62 -4.18 -3.30
N ASN A 213 12.87 -4.24 -2.20
CA ASN A 213 12.33 -3.06 -1.53
C ASN A 213 13.43 -2.10 -1.01
N ASP A 214 14.59 -2.60 -0.60
CA ASP A 214 15.76 -1.78 -0.22
C ASP A 214 16.31 -0.96 -1.39
N VAL A 215 16.32 -1.51 -2.60
CA VAL A 215 16.70 -0.78 -3.83
C VAL A 215 15.68 0.33 -4.15
N VAL A 216 14.38 0.04 -4.05
CA VAL A 216 13.32 1.04 -4.25
C VAL A 216 13.40 2.16 -3.21
N ARG A 217 13.60 1.79 -1.93
CA ARG A 217 13.79 2.76 -0.83
C ARG A 217 15.01 3.64 -1.06
N LYS A 218 16.09 3.07 -1.61
CA LYS A 218 17.28 3.85 -2.00
C LYS A 218 16.97 4.84 -3.13
N ALA A 219 16.19 4.43 -4.12
CA ALA A 219 15.76 5.32 -5.21
C ALA A 219 14.89 6.49 -4.69
N LEU A 220 13.99 6.20 -3.75
CA LEU A 220 13.12 7.19 -3.12
C LEU A 220 13.88 8.33 -2.42
N GLU A 221 15.07 8.06 -1.87
CA GLU A 221 15.91 9.11 -1.26
C GLU A 221 16.16 10.29 -2.21
N SER A 222 16.26 10.04 -3.51
CA SER A 222 16.49 11.07 -4.55
C SER A 222 15.26 11.47 -5.36
N ALA A 223 14.13 10.76 -5.21
CA ALA A 223 12.90 11.06 -5.92
C ALA A 223 12.18 12.29 -5.35
N HIS A 224 11.64 13.15 -6.21
CA HIS A 224 10.96 14.37 -5.79
C HIS A 224 9.44 14.16 -5.68
N ILE A 225 8.85 13.42 -6.63
CA ILE A 225 7.41 13.25 -6.74
C ILE A 225 7.08 11.77 -6.93
N PHE A 226 6.19 11.23 -6.10
CA PHE A 226 5.54 9.94 -6.35
C PHE A 226 4.28 10.18 -7.17
N ALA A 227 4.34 9.81 -8.45
CA ALA A 227 3.26 9.93 -9.41
C ALA A 227 2.36 8.69 -9.29
N TYR A 228 1.21 8.80 -8.61
CA TYR A 228 0.38 7.64 -8.29
C TYR A 228 -1.09 7.80 -8.70
N PRO A 229 -1.41 7.76 -10.01
CA PRO A 229 -2.78 7.83 -10.51
C PRO A 229 -3.53 6.50 -10.32
N SER A 230 -3.58 6.00 -9.09
CA SER A 230 -4.16 4.69 -8.80
C SER A 230 -5.61 4.58 -9.27
N ILE A 231 -5.89 3.53 -10.02
CA ILE A 231 -7.25 3.06 -10.31
C ILE A 231 -7.63 1.87 -9.41
N TRP A 232 -6.75 1.53 -8.48
CA TRP A 232 -6.94 0.45 -7.52
C TRP A 232 -7.33 1.01 -6.16
N THR A 233 -8.41 0.49 -5.59
CA THR A 233 -8.88 0.86 -4.26
C THR A 233 -7.91 0.39 -3.20
N GLU A 234 -7.18 1.33 -2.60
CA GLU A 234 -6.19 1.02 -1.58
C GLU A 234 -6.82 0.71 -0.23
N THR A 235 -6.28 -0.28 0.48
CA THR A 235 -6.58 -0.53 1.91
C THR A 235 -5.63 0.23 2.82
N SER A 236 -4.44 0.61 2.33
CA SER A 236 -3.49 1.46 3.03
C SER A 236 -2.51 2.12 2.05
N CYS A 237 -1.77 1.36 1.21
CA CYS A 237 -0.69 1.85 0.34
C CYS A 237 0.65 2.10 1.05
N ILE A 238 1.42 1.04 1.30
CA ILE A 238 2.79 1.11 1.85
C ILE A 238 3.70 1.97 0.96
N ALA A 239 3.53 1.91 -0.36
CA ALA A 239 4.29 2.72 -1.30
C ALA A 239 4.16 4.23 -1.03
N ALA A 240 2.94 4.71 -0.75
CA ALA A 240 2.72 6.12 -0.38
C ALA A 240 3.38 6.46 0.96
N ILE A 241 3.32 5.56 1.94
CA ILE A 241 3.96 5.76 3.27
C ILE A 241 5.48 5.90 3.10
N GLU A 242 6.13 5.02 2.33
CA GLU A 242 7.57 5.08 2.04
C GLU A 242 7.93 6.36 1.29
N ALA A 243 7.19 6.70 0.23
CA ALA A 243 7.43 7.92 -0.53
C ALA A 243 7.30 9.19 0.34
N MET A 244 6.32 9.23 1.24
CA MET A 244 6.15 10.34 2.17
C MET A 244 7.34 10.47 3.13
N SER A 245 7.85 9.34 3.64
CA SER A 245 8.99 9.29 4.55
C SER A 245 10.29 9.70 3.85
N ALA A 246 10.42 9.37 2.56
CA ALA A 246 11.48 9.86 1.70
C ALA A 246 11.31 11.32 1.26
N GLY A 247 10.31 12.04 1.77
CA GLY A 247 10.06 13.44 1.47
C GLY A 247 9.57 13.71 0.05
N CYS A 248 9.01 12.70 -0.62
CA CYS A 248 8.40 12.88 -1.94
C CYS A 248 7.04 13.58 -1.81
N GLN A 249 6.73 14.46 -2.76
CA GLN A 249 5.37 14.96 -2.93
C GLN A 249 4.52 13.87 -3.58
N ILE A 250 3.37 13.57 -2.98
CA ILE A 250 2.46 12.53 -3.47
C ILE A 250 1.41 13.16 -4.38
N VAL A 251 1.26 12.67 -5.61
CA VAL A 251 0.19 13.06 -6.53
C VAL A 251 -0.71 11.87 -6.79
N CYS A 252 -1.91 11.86 -6.22
CA CYS A 252 -2.80 10.69 -6.25
C CYS A 252 -4.29 11.07 -6.21
N PRO A 253 -5.20 10.17 -6.63
CA PRO A 253 -6.62 10.37 -6.40
C PRO A 253 -6.99 10.13 -4.93
N ASN A 254 -8.19 10.54 -4.53
CA ASN A 254 -8.79 10.24 -3.23
C ASN A 254 -9.44 8.83 -3.18
N LEU A 255 -8.80 7.83 -3.81
CA LEU A 255 -9.36 6.48 -3.95
C LEU A 255 -8.97 5.58 -2.78
N GLY A 256 -9.96 4.95 -2.15
CA GLY A 256 -9.75 4.05 -1.02
C GLY A 256 -9.16 4.74 0.22
N ALA A 257 -8.17 4.10 0.84
CA ALA A 257 -7.50 4.59 2.04
C ALA A 257 -6.47 5.72 1.77
N LEU A 258 -6.21 6.12 0.52
CA LEU A 258 -5.22 7.16 0.22
C LEU A 258 -5.39 8.48 1.00
N PRO A 259 -6.61 9.00 1.22
CA PRO A 259 -6.81 10.18 2.09
C PRO A 259 -6.34 9.96 3.52
N GLU A 260 -6.59 8.78 4.10
CA GLU A 260 -6.17 8.42 5.46
C GLU A 260 -4.66 8.22 5.53
N THR A 261 -4.08 7.50 4.57
CA THR A 261 -2.65 7.19 4.52
C THR A 261 -1.81 8.44 4.36
N THR A 262 -2.25 9.37 3.52
CA THR A 262 -1.49 10.58 3.23
C THR A 262 -1.72 11.70 4.23
N GLY A 263 -2.68 11.55 5.16
CA GLY A 263 -2.90 12.50 6.26
C GLY A 263 -3.21 13.93 5.79
N GLY A 264 -3.74 14.10 4.57
CA GLY A 264 -3.97 15.41 3.95
C GLY A 264 -2.73 16.07 3.31
N PHE A 265 -1.57 15.42 3.32
CA PHE A 265 -0.35 15.97 2.73
C PHE A 265 -0.21 15.75 1.22
N ALA A 266 -0.96 14.83 0.63
CA ALA A 266 -0.91 14.62 -0.82
C ALA A 266 -1.40 15.86 -1.60
N THR A 267 -0.87 16.04 -2.79
CA THR A 267 -1.51 16.80 -3.87
C THR A 267 -2.60 15.90 -4.45
N MET A 268 -3.74 15.89 -3.76
CA MET A 268 -4.83 14.95 -3.99
C MET A 268 -5.89 15.54 -4.92
N TYR A 269 -6.42 14.71 -5.81
CA TYR A 269 -7.54 15.05 -6.68
C TYR A 269 -8.69 14.06 -6.54
N HIS A 270 -9.88 14.41 -7.01
CA HIS A 270 -11.01 13.48 -7.01
C HIS A 270 -10.83 12.40 -8.07
N TYR A 271 -10.97 11.13 -7.66
CA TYR A 271 -11.03 9.99 -8.56
C TYR A 271 -12.15 10.16 -9.58
N HIS A 272 -11.95 9.63 -10.79
CA HIS A 272 -12.95 9.61 -11.85
C HIS A 272 -12.93 8.24 -12.53
N GLU A 273 -14.10 7.64 -12.75
CA GLU A 273 -14.24 6.28 -13.27
C GLU A 273 -13.84 6.17 -14.75
N ASP A 274 -14.11 7.23 -15.54
CA ASP A 274 -13.59 7.32 -16.90
C ASP A 274 -12.07 7.56 -16.88
N ILE A 275 -11.32 6.58 -17.40
CA ILE A 275 -9.86 6.56 -17.37
C ILE A 275 -9.23 7.75 -18.11
N GLN A 276 -9.87 8.21 -19.18
CA GLN A 276 -9.37 9.31 -19.99
C GLN A 276 -9.50 10.64 -19.24
N THR A 277 -10.63 10.85 -18.57
CA THR A 277 -10.86 11.98 -17.68
C THR A 277 -9.94 11.93 -16.47
N HIS A 278 -9.78 10.77 -15.84
CA HIS A 278 -8.83 10.56 -14.74
C HIS A 278 -7.41 10.95 -15.14
N ALA A 279 -6.96 10.50 -16.31
CA ALA A 279 -5.63 10.82 -16.82
C ALA A 279 -5.42 12.32 -17.08
N ASN A 280 -6.42 13.01 -17.63
CA ASN A 280 -6.36 14.46 -17.84
C ASN A 280 -6.28 15.22 -16.50
N ILE A 281 -7.07 14.83 -15.50
CA ILE A 281 -7.01 15.42 -14.16
C ILE A 281 -5.62 15.17 -13.55
N PHE A 282 -5.15 13.93 -13.60
CA PHE A 282 -3.84 13.55 -13.07
C PHE A 282 -2.71 14.41 -13.65
N VAL A 283 -2.66 14.57 -14.98
CA VAL A 283 -1.61 15.36 -15.64
C VAL A 283 -1.61 16.81 -15.17
N ASN A 284 -2.78 17.42 -15.00
CA ASN A 284 -2.86 18.80 -14.50
C ASN A 284 -2.32 18.92 -13.06
N PHE A 285 -2.65 17.97 -12.19
CA PHE A 285 -2.15 17.94 -10.82
C PHE A 285 -0.65 17.64 -10.76
N LEU A 286 -0.16 16.72 -11.59
CA LEU A 286 1.26 16.41 -11.71
C LEU A 286 2.05 17.61 -12.22
N GLN A 287 1.55 18.31 -13.23
CA GLN A 287 2.18 19.53 -13.75
C GLN A 287 2.26 20.61 -12.68
N SER A 288 1.17 20.83 -11.94
CA SER A 288 1.15 21.77 -10.81
C SER A 288 2.16 21.37 -9.72
N ALA A 289 2.25 20.08 -9.39
CA ALA A 289 3.23 19.58 -8.44
C ALA A 289 4.67 19.84 -8.91
N ILE A 290 4.99 19.55 -10.18
CA ILE A 290 6.32 19.80 -10.75
C ILE A 290 6.67 21.29 -10.71
N ASN A 291 5.75 22.16 -11.16
CA ASN A 291 6.00 23.60 -11.23
C ASN A 291 6.21 24.23 -9.85
N ASN A 292 5.53 23.72 -8.83
CA ASN A 292 5.55 24.29 -7.48
C ASN A 292 6.46 23.54 -6.50
N HIS A 293 7.10 22.44 -6.92
CA HIS A 293 7.82 21.53 -6.01
C HIS A 293 8.88 22.24 -5.17
N ARG A 294 9.59 23.20 -5.78
CA ARG A 294 10.67 23.96 -5.14
C ARG A 294 10.19 25.23 -4.42
N SER A 295 8.88 25.45 -4.29
CA SER A 295 8.37 26.57 -3.51
C SER A 295 8.62 26.35 -2.02
N GLU A 296 8.80 27.45 -1.28
CA GLU A 296 9.02 27.40 0.17
C GLU A 296 7.85 26.72 0.90
N ASP A 297 6.62 26.92 0.43
CA ASP A 297 5.42 26.31 0.97
C ASP A 297 5.41 24.79 0.80
N ILE A 298 5.78 24.29 -0.38
CA ILE A 298 5.91 22.84 -0.62
C ILE A 298 7.06 22.28 0.21
N GLY A 299 8.21 22.97 0.28
CA GLY A 299 9.32 22.55 1.14
C GLY A 299 8.91 22.38 2.61
N ARG A 300 8.21 23.36 3.18
CA ARG A 300 7.64 23.26 4.54
C ARG A 300 6.65 22.10 4.67
N LYS A 301 5.75 21.95 3.71
CA LYS A 301 4.74 20.88 3.70
C LYS A 301 5.40 19.50 3.72
N LEU A 302 6.43 19.27 2.90
CA LEU A 302 7.13 17.99 2.80
C LEU A 302 7.94 17.68 4.07
N LEU A 303 8.49 18.69 4.74
CA LEU A 303 9.13 18.50 6.05
C LEU A 303 8.11 18.05 7.11
N PHE A 304 6.95 18.70 7.19
CA PHE A 304 5.88 18.27 8.11
C PHE A 304 5.34 16.88 7.75
N GLN A 305 5.16 16.60 6.46
CA GLN A 305 4.73 15.31 5.96
C GLN A 305 5.67 14.19 6.44
N LYS A 306 6.98 14.37 6.24
CA LYS A 306 8.01 13.42 6.66
C LYS A 306 7.95 13.19 8.17
N ASN A 307 7.96 14.27 8.97
CA ASN A 307 7.89 14.16 10.42
C ASN A 307 6.61 13.42 10.86
N TRP A 308 5.48 13.71 10.24
CA TRP A 308 4.22 13.03 10.56
C TRP A 308 4.28 11.54 10.24
N VAL A 309 4.67 11.16 9.03
CA VAL A 309 4.69 9.74 8.64
C VAL A 309 5.70 8.94 9.45
N ASP A 310 6.87 9.51 9.73
CA ASP A 310 7.91 8.86 10.53
C ASP A 310 7.46 8.66 11.99
N ASN A 311 6.54 9.47 12.52
CA ASN A 311 6.00 9.31 13.88
C ASN A 311 4.78 8.37 13.95
N PHE A 312 3.95 8.30 12.90
CA PHE A 312 2.68 7.55 12.93
C PHE A 312 2.68 6.23 12.16
N TYR A 313 3.65 6.02 11.28
CA TYR A 313 3.79 4.81 10.46
C TYR A 313 5.16 4.14 10.63
N ASN A 314 5.82 4.32 11.78
CA ASN A 314 7.05 3.57 12.09
C ASN A 314 6.75 2.23 12.79
N TRP A 315 7.71 1.32 12.67
CA TRP A 315 7.60 -0.01 13.25
C TRP A 315 7.73 -0.06 14.78
N ASP A 316 8.43 0.88 15.41
CA ASP A 316 8.55 0.90 16.88
C ASP A 316 7.19 1.14 17.54
N LEU A 317 6.44 2.12 17.04
CA LEU A 317 5.05 2.35 17.42
C LEU A 317 4.19 1.13 17.10
N ARG A 318 4.31 0.60 15.88
CA ARG A 318 3.47 -0.52 15.42
C ARG A 318 3.67 -1.78 16.25
N ALA A 319 4.91 -2.11 16.62
CA ALA A 319 5.25 -3.25 17.44
C ALA A 319 4.67 -3.13 18.86
N ASN A 320 4.71 -1.93 19.45
CA ASN A 320 4.09 -1.65 20.74
C ASN A 320 2.56 -1.78 20.68
N GLU A 321 1.91 -1.28 19.63
CA GLU A 321 0.46 -1.43 19.45
C GLU A 321 0.05 -2.89 19.24
N TRP A 322 0.82 -3.66 18.47
CA TRP A 322 0.63 -5.12 18.34
C TRP A 322 0.75 -5.82 19.69
N THR A 323 1.82 -5.53 20.44
CA THR A 323 2.06 -6.11 21.77
C THR A 323 0.88 -5.82 22.71
N GLY A 324 0.44 -4.57 22.79
CA GLY A 324 -0.69 -4.17 23.63
C GLY A 324 -2.00 -4.83 23.22
N MET A 325 -2.28 -4.93 21.92
CA MET A 325 -3.48 -5.59 21.40
C MET A 325 -3.50 -7.08 21.76
N LEU A 326 -2.39 -7.80 21.52
CA LEU A 326 -2.26 -9.22 21.81
C LEU A 326 -2.39 -9.49 23.33
N GLN A 327 -1.68 -8.75 24.17
CA GLN A 327 -1.81 -8.87 25.63
C GLN A 327 -3.25 -8.57 26.10
N GLY A 328 -3.92 -7.59 25.47
CA GLY A 328 -5.33 -7.32 25.71
C GLY A 328 -6.24 -8.51 25.41
N VAL A 329 -6.01 -9.21 24.29
CA VAL A 329 -6.75 -10.43 23.93
C VAL A 329 -6.53 -11.54 24.96
N GLN A 330 -5.29 -11.78 25.40
CA GLN A 330 -4.99 -12.78 26.43
C GLN A 330 -5.71 -12.51 27.75
N ASN A 331 -5.69 -11.26 28.21
CA ASN A 331 -6.33 -10.88 29.45
C ASN A 331 -7.84 -11.08 29.38
N LEU A 332 -8.47 -10.75 28.25
CA LEU A 332 -9.90 -10.97 28.05
C LEU A 332 -10.28 -12.46 28.02
N ARG A 333 -9.41 -13.33 27.50
CA ARG A 333 -9.66 -14.78 27.51
C ARG A 333 -9.57 -15.36 28.93
N LYS A 334 -8.51 -15.03 29.67
CA LYS A 334 -8.34 -15.44 31.07
C LYS A 334 -9.54 -15.02 31.93
N GLN A 335 -10.01 -13.78 31.74
CA GLN A 335 -11.20 -13.30 32.45
C GLN A 335 -12.47 -14.10 32.12
N LYS A 336 -12.64 -14.56 30.88
CA LYS A 336 -13.79 -15.39 30.49
C LYS A 336 -13.70 -16.80 31.08
N GLU A 337 -12.50 -17.38 31.10
CA GLU A 337 -12.21 -18.68 31.71
C GLU A 337 -12.48 -18.63 33.22
N ASP A 338 -11.97 -17.61 33.91
CA ASP A 338 -12.19 -17.40 35.36
C ASP A 338 -13.67 -17.22 35.73
N VAL A 339 -14.48 -16.62 34.85
CA VAL A 339 -15.93 -16.47 35.07
C VAL A 339 -16.65 -17.79 34.83
N ALA A 340 -16.31 -18.52 33.77
CA ALA A 340 -16.91 -19.81 33.46
C ALA A 340 -16.59 -20.90 34.51
N GLU A 341 -15.45 -20.82 35.20
CA GLU A 341 -15.12 -21.71 36.32
C GLU A 341 -15.90 -21.39 37.62
N ARG A 342 -16.52 -20.21 37.71
CA ARG A 342 -17.28 -19.76 38.88
C ARG A 342 -18.80 -19.94 38.74
N GLU A 343 -19.29 -20.20 37.54
CA GLU A 343 -20.68 -20.56 37.22
C GLU A 343 -20.86 -22.08 37.22
#